data_AF-A0A935SVG3-F1
#
_entry.id   AF-A0A935SVG3-F1
#
_cell.length_a   1.000
_cell.length_b   1.000
_cell.length_c   1.000
_cell.angle_alpha   90.00
_cell.angle_beta   90.00
_cell.angle_gamma   90.00
#
_symmetry.space_group_name_H-M   'P 1'
#
loop_
_entity.id
_entity.type
_entity.pdbx_description
1 polymer ?
#
loop_
_entity_poly.entity_id
_entity_poly.type
_entity_poly.pdbx_seq_one_letter_code
_entity_poly.pdbx_strand_id
1 'polypeptide(L)' 'MACGFGVCLGCAAPRSHGGFALVCRQGPVFEAGEIDWAGLP' A
#
# COMPACT_ATOMS: atom_id res chain seq x y z
N MET A 1 7.57 -7.59 -2.36
CA MET A 1 6.85 -7.81 -1.09
C MET A 1 7.82 -8.35 -0.06
N ALA A 2 7.79 -7.85 1.18
CA ALA A 2 8.64 -8.30 2.27
C ALA A 2 8.05 -9.57 2.95
N CYS A 3 7.34 -9.48 4.10
CA CYS A 3 6.81 -10.69 4.76
C CYS A 3 5.59 -11.33 4.07
N GLY A 4 4.84 -10.59 3.25
CA GLY A 4 3.64 -11.10 2.55
C GLY A 4 2.37 -11.24 3.39
N PHE A 5 2.43 -11.06 4.72
CA PHE A 5 1.25 -11.15 5.60
C PHE A 5 1.07 -9.94 6.53
N GLY A 6 1.77 -8.82 6.26
CA GLY A 6 1.47 -7.52 6.86
C GLY A 6 2.18 -7.16 8.16
N VAL A 7 3.01 -8.05 8.76
CA VAL A 7 3.69 -7.72 10.03
C VAL A 7 4.89 -6.78 9.85
N CYS A 8 5.60 -6.88 8.73
CA CYS A 8 6.83 -6.11 8.53
C CYS A 8 6.61 -4.72 7.94
N LEU A 9 5.36 -4.37 7.58
CA LEU A 9 4.95 -3.11 6.96
C LEU A 9 5.66 -2.71 5.65
N GLY A 10 6.62 -3.47 5.14
CA GLY A 10 7.29 -3.23 3.86
C GLY A 10 6.42 -3.40 2.60
N CYS A 11 5.11 -3.63 2.77
CA CYS A 11 4.12 -3.61 1.70
C CYS A 11 3.16 -2.40 1.84
N ALA A 12 3.46 -1.43 2.72
CA ALA A 12 2.64 -0.24 2.93
C ALA A 12 2.74 0.72 1.74
N ALA A 13 1.61 1.03 1.13
CA ALA A 13 1.45 2.02 0.07
C ALA A 13 0.67 3.22 0.62
N PRO A 14 1.15 4.47 0.44
CA PRO A 14 0.44 5.66 0.92
C PRO A 14 -0.88 5.83 0.15
N ARG A 15 -1.93 6.25 0.85
CA ARG A 15 -3.25 6.50 0.23
C ARG A 15 -3.44 7.99 -0.04
N SER A 16 -4.18 8.30 -1.11
CA SER A 16 -4.49 9.68 -1.52
C SER A 16 -5.24 10.49 -0.46
N HIS A 17 -5.98 9.82 0.44
CA HIS A 17 -6.74 10.44 1.53
C HIS A 17 -6.02 10.33 2.90
N GLY A 18 -4.72 10.01 2.90
CA GLY A 18 -3.92 9.80 4.09
C GLY A 18 -3.92 8.37 4.61
N GLY A 19 -2.93 8.06 5.45
CA GLY A 19 -2.67 6.70 5.94
C GLY A 19 -2.06 5.78 4.87
N PHE A 20 -2.05 4.48 5.16
CA PHE A 20 -1.42 3.47 4.31
C PHE A 20 -2.33 2.26 4.08
N ALA A 21 -2.28 1.70 2.88
CA ALA A 21 -2.81 0.39 2.56
C ALA A 21 -1.68 -0.64 2.57
N LEU A 22 -1.90 -1.79 3.21
CA LEU A 22 -0.99 -2.93 3.09
C LEU A 22 -1.32 -3.68 1.81
N VAL A 23 -0.49 -3.53 0.77
CA VAL A 23 -0.65 -4.20 -0.54
C VAL A 23 -0.84 -5.71 -0.38
N CYS A 24 -0.16 -6.31 0.59
CA CYS A 24 -0.21 -7.73 0.89
C CYS A 24 -1.48 -8.21 1.62
N ARG A 25 -2.36 -7.31 2.04
CA ARG A 25 -3.65 -7.62 2.68
C ARG A 25 -4.85 -7.03 1.92
N GLN A 26 -4.68 -5.87 1.30
CA GLN A 26 -5.74 -5.07 0.67
C GLN A 26 -5.58 -4.97 -0.85
N GLY A 27 -4.37 -5.19 -1.39
CA GLY A 27 -4.08 -5.16 -2.82
C GLY A 27 -4.07 -6.56 -3.44
N PRO A 28 -3.28 -6.81 -4.52
CA PRO A 28 -2.28 -5.93 -5.14
C PRO A 28 -2.85 -4.91 -6.14
N VAL A 29 -4.14 -5.00 -6.44
CA VAL A 29 -4.84 -4.11 -7.37
C VAL A 29 -5.67 -3.12 -6.57
N PHE A 30 -5.56 -1.84 -6.92
CA PHE A 30 -6.29 -0.74 -6.30
C PHE A 30 -6.91 0.12 -7.39
N GLU A 31 -7.95 0.87 -7.02
CA GLU A 31 -8.44 1.95 -7.88
C GLU A 31 -7.33 3.00 -8.08
N ALA A 32 -7.21 3.52 -9.30
CA ALA A 32 -6.08 4.38 -9.66
C ALA A 32 -5.97 5.63 -8.79
N GLY A 33 -7.10 6.16 -8.28
CA GLY A 33 -7.14 7.31 -7.39
C GLY A 33 -6.98 6.99 -5.90
N GLU A 34 -6.89 5.72 -5.49
CA GLU A 34 -6.81 5.33 -4.08
C GLU A 34 -5.39 5.48 -3.49
N ILE A 35 -4.38 5.31 -4.33
CA ILE A 35 -2.96 5.31 -3.96
C ILE A 35 -2.30 6.62 -4.34
N ASP A 36 -1.50 7.17 -3.43
CA ASP A 36 -0.61 8.29 -3.72
C ASP A 36 0.66 7.76 -4.42
N TRP A 37 0.61 7.68 -5.76
CA TRP A 37 1.70 7.16 -6.57
C TRP A 37 2.98 8.00 -6.50
N ALA A 38 2.88 9.30 -6.18
CA ALA A 38 4.05 10.17 -6.05
C ALA A 38 4.81 9.94 -4.74
N GLY A 39 4.12 9.43 -3.71
CA GLY A 39 4.71 9.09 -2.41
C GLY A 39 5.30 7.69 -2.31
N LEU A 40 5.24 6.87 -3.38
CA LEU A 40 5.86 5.56 -3.41
C LEU A 40 7.39 5.68 -3.63
N PRO A 41 8.21 4.90 -2.90
CA PRO A 41 9.66 4.87 -3.09
C PRO A 41 10.10 4.22 -4.40
#